data_AF-A0A519GV77-F1
#
_entry.id   AF-A0A519GV77-F1
#
_cell.length_a   1.000
_cell.length_b   1.000
_cell.length_c   1.000
_cell.angle_alpha   90.00
_cell.angle_beta   90.00
_cell.angle_gamma   90.00
#
_symmetry.space_group_name_H-M   'P 1'
#
loop_
_entity.id
_entity.type
_entity.pdbx_description
1 polymer ?
#
loop_
_entity_poly.entity_id
_entity_poly.type
_entity_poly.pdbx_seq_one_letter_code
_entity_poly.pdbx_strand_id
1 'polypeptide(L)'
;KRTAAISKHTNAFKVNEDVVIPLHRMGEYTLGIERINIELSLHNKLALVTALQALFTTGRLPLGKDDDAREIPSAELLEDRVQQALALLREVGSTWQSWLDGLDTGFFEPLQTHELRASWKTQILKPLQGIFNGVAFEPLLAECKRIHKEVLRGRVWVALHMHAGDGNVHTNIPVNSDNYQMLQTAHAAVARIMTLARSLDGVISGEHGIGITKLEFLTDDELANFTAYKKRVDPEGRFNKGKLLRDAAHPADLRNAYTPSFGLMGHESLIMQQSDIGAISDSIKDCLRCGKCKPVCATHVPRANLLYSPRNKILATSLLVEAFLYEEQTRRGVSI
;
A
#
# COMPACT_ATOMS: atom_id res chain seq x y z
N LYS A 1 16.68 13.78 -9.41
CA LYS A 1 16.16 12.75 -10.35
C LYS A 1 16.52 11.33 -9.87
N ARG A 2 16.10 10.94 -8.66
CA ARG A 2 16.38 9.61 -8.04
C ARG A 2 15.13 8.73 -7.90
N THR A 3 13.97 9.21 -8.34
CA THR A 3 12.70 8.47 -8.28
C THR A 3 12.60 7.36 -9.33
N ALA A 4 13.30 7.46 -10.46
CA ALA A 4 13.29 6.43 -11.50
C ALA A 4 14.16 5.19 -11.19
N ALA A 5 15.01 5.24 -10.15
CA ALA A 5 15.82 4.10 -9.71
C ALA A 5 15.04 3.15 -8.78
N ILE A 6 13.84 3.55 -8.34
CA ILE A 6 13.00 2.78 -7.41
C ILE A 6 12.43 1.53 -8.12
N SER A 7 12.00 1.64 -9.38
CA SER A 7 11.36 0.49 -10.06
C SER A 7 12.29 -0.68 -10.38
N LYS A 8 13.63 -0.50 -10.31
CA LYS A 8 14.58 -1.57 -10.64
C LYS A 8 14.78 -2.57 -9.48
N HIS A 9 14.43 -2.19 -8.25
CA HIS A 9 14.73 -3.01 -7.05
C HIS A 9 13.65 -3.01 -5.96
N THR A 10 12.48 -2.42 -6.18
CA THR A 10 11.38 -2.48 -5.21
C THR A 10 10.10 -3.02 -5.83
N ASN A 11 9.55 -4.07 -5.23
CA ASN A 11 8.15 -4.50 -5.38
C ASN A 11 7.16 -3.50 -4.72
N ALA A 12 7.56 -2.24 -4.57
CA ALA A 12 6.77 -1.20 -3.96
C ALA A 12 5.83 -0.62 -5.02
N PHE A 13 4.53 -0.85 -4.85
CA PHE A 13 3.48 -0.24 -5.64
C PHE A 13 2.77 0.81 -4.78
N LYS A 14 1.95 1.66 -5.39
CA LYS A 14 1.16 2.66 -4.65
C LYS A 14 -0.31 2.47 -4.95
N VAL A 15 -1.13 2.42 -3.91
CA VAL A 15 -2.57 2.62 -4.06
C VAL A 15 -2.79 4.12 -4.25
N ASN A 16 -3.50 4.50 -5.32
CA ASN A 16 -3.70 5.89 -5.67
C ASN A 16 -5.18 6.22 -5.67
N GLU A 17 -5.59 7.02 -4.71
CA GLU A 17 -6.99 7.40 -4.50
C GLU A 17 -7.14 8.90 -4.69
N ASP A 18 -7.58 9.29 -5.87
CA ASP A 18 -7.92 10.68 -6.15
C ASP A 18 -9.29 11.02 -5.56
N VAL A 19 -9.38 12.12 -4.83
CA VAL A 19 -10.64 12.70 -4.36
C VAL A 19 -10.66 14.18 -4.70
N VAL A 20 -11.86 14.76 -4.81
CA VAL A 20 -12.00 16.22 -4.90
C VAL A 20 -12.66 16.72 -3.63
N ILE A 21 -12.02 17.68 -2.98
CA ILE A 21 -12.46 18.27 -1.72
C ILE A 21 -12.79 19.74 -1.96
N PRO A 22 -13.95 20.24 -1.49
CA PRO A 22 -14.26 21.66 -1.55
C PRO A 22 -13.14 22.50 -0.92
N LEU A 23 -12.69 23.55 -1.60
CA LEU A 23 -11.50 24.33 -1.18
C LEU A 23 -11.57 24.82 0.27
N HIS A 24 -12.76 25.22 0.72
CA HIS A 24 -12.97 25.69 2.09
C HIS A 24 -12.89 24.59 3.17
N ARG A 25 -12.99 23.31 2.80
CA ARG A 25 -12.88 22.13 3.67
C ARG A 25 -11.50 21.44 3.58
N MET A 26 -10.57 21.96 2.77
CA MET A 26 -9.27 21.32 2.52
C MET A 26 -8.43 21.14 3.81
N GLY A 27 -8.54 22.09 4.73
CA GLY A 27 -7.90 22.01 6.05
C GLY A 27 -8.40 20.81 6.85
N GLU A 28 -9.72 20.62 6.91
CA GLU A 28 -10.33 19.47 7.60
C GLU A 28 -9.93 18.13 6.98
N TYR A 29 -9.85 18.06 5.65
CA TYR A 29 -9.35 16.86 4.97
C TYR A 29 -7.91 16.55 5.37
N THR A 30 -7.04 17.56 5.35
CA THR A 30 -5.62 17.40 5.74
C THR A 30 -5.50 16.94 7.19
N LEU A 31 -6.29 17.50 8.11
CA LEU A 31 -6.34 17.09 9.51
C LEU A 31 -6.81 15.64 9.65
N GLY A 32 -7.86 15.24 8.92
CA GLY A 32 -8.36 13.87 8.93
C GLY A 32 -7.35 12.85 8.40
N ILE A 33 -6.58 13.21 7.35
CA ILE A 33 -5.50 12.36 6.84
C ILE A 33 -4.34 12.26 7.85
N GLU A 34 -3.98 13.36 8.50
CA GLU A 34 -2.95 13.35 9.53
C GLU A 34 -3.35 12.47 10.72
N ARG A 35 -4.63 12.49 11.11
CA ARG A 35 -5.18 11.57 12.11
C ARG A 35 -5.02 10.11 11.70
N ILE A 36 -5.40 9.76 10.46
CA ILE A 36 -5.21 8.40 9.93
C ILE A 36 -3.73 8.01 10.01
N ASN A 37 -2.81 8.91 9.65
CA ASN A 37 -1.36 8.67 9.71
C ASN A 37 -0.84 8.45 11.14
N ILE A 38 -1.33 9.21 12.11
CA ILE A 38 -0.98 9.05 13.53
C ILE A 38 -1.44 7.68 14.02
N GLU A 39 -2.69 7.30 13.75
CA GLU A 39 -3.23 5.99 14.14
C GLU A 39 -2.46 4.84 13.50
N LEU A 40 -2.22 4.88 12.19
CA LEU A 40 -1.42 3.87 11.48
C LEU A 40 0.01 3.78 12.05
N SER A 41 0.59 4.93 12.41
CA SER A 41 1.90 4.96 13.03
C SER A 41 1.91 4.35 14.43
N LEU A 42 0.88 4.56 15.24
CA LEU A 42 0.78 4.03 16.60
C LEU A 42 0.55 2.52 16.57
N HIS A 43 -0.37 2.03 15.72
CA HIS A 43 -0.58 0.59 15.53
C HIS A 43 0.71 -0.14 15.13
N ASN A 44 1.49 0.41 14.18
CA ASN A 44 2.78 -0.19 13.79
C ASN A 44 3.79 -0.22 14.95
N LYS A 45 3.81 0.81 15.79
CA LYS A 45 4.67 0.89 16.97
C LYS A 45 4.24 -0.08 18.08
N LEU A 46 2.95 -0.30 18.26
CA LEU A 46 2.42 -1.30 19.19
C LEU A 46 2.71 -2.73 18.71
N ALA A 47 2.66 -2.98 17.40
CA ALA A 47 3.11 -4.24 16.82
C ALA A 47 4.60 -4.50 17.09
N LEU A 48 5.43 -3.46 17.06
CA LEU A 48 6.85 -3.56 17.45
C LEU A 48 7.02 -3.93 18.92
N VAL A 49 6.27 -3.29 19.82
CA VAL A 49 6.31 -3.62 21.26
C VAL A 49 5.97 -5.10 21.46
N THR A 50 4.91 -5.58 20.81
CA THR A 50 4.47 -6.97 20.86
C THR A 50 5.56 -7.93 20.35
N ALA A 51 6.18 -7.63 19.20
CA ALA A 51 7.23 -8.46 18.61
C ALA A 51 8.48 -8.54 19.52
N LEU A 52 8.86 -7.45 20.18
CA LEU A 52 9.99 -7.44 21.10
C LEU A 52 9.68 -8.17 22.40
N GLN A 53 8.46 -8.04 22.94
CA GLN A 53 8.03 -8.82 24.10
C GLN A 53 8.10 -10.32 23.80
N ALA A 54 7.71 -10.74 22.59
CA ALA A 54 7.82 -12.13 22.15
C ALA A 54 9.29 -12.61 22.09
N LEU A 55 10.23 -11.79 21.61
CA LEU A 55 11.66 -12.10 21.64
C LEU A 55 12.16 -12.35 23.08
N PHE A 56 11.79 -11.49 24.02
CA PHE A 56 12.24 -11.61 25.41
C PHE A 56 11.56 -12.76 26.17
N THR A 57 10.39 -13.21 25.73
CA THR A 57 9.63 -14.30 26.37
C THR A 57 10.01 -15.68 25.82
N THR A 58 10.52 -15.78 24.59
CA THR A 58 10.85 -17.07 23.95
C THR A 58 12.13 -17.74 24.49
N GLY A 59 12.91 -17.06 25.34
CA GLY A 59 14.03 -17.62 26.08
C GLY A 59 15.30 -17.95 25.27
N ARG A 60 15.26 -17.87 23.94
CA ARG A 60 16.45 -18.04 23.06
C ARG A 60 16.99 -16.69 22.62
N LEU A 61 17.70 -16.02 23.53
CA LEU A 61 18.32 -14.73 23.24
C LEU A 61 19.67 -14.92 22.54
N PRO A 62 19.92 -14.25 21.40
CA PRO A 62 21.22 -14.33 20.75
C PRO A 62 22.24 -13.55 21.59
N LEU A 63 23.21 -14.26 22.16
CA LEU A 63 24.32 -13.69 22.93
C LEU A 63 25.63 -13.88 22.17
N GLY A 64 26.51 -12.89 22.25
CA GLY A 64 27.85 -12.92 21.68
C GLY A 64 28.78 -13.84 22.47
N LYS A 65 29.86 -14.29 21.83
CA LYS A 65 30.98 -14.89 22.55
C LYS A 65 31.82 -13.75 23.11
N ASP A 66 32.10 -13.79 24.41
CA ASP A 66 33.11 -12.93 24.99
C ASP A 66 34.50 -13.49 24.62
N ASP A 67 35.36 -12.68 23.98
CA ASP A 67 36.74 -13.08 23.67
C ASP A 67 37.63 -13.02 24.92
N ASP A 68 37.20 -12.29 25.96
CA ASP A 68 37.81 -12.32 27.28
C ASP A 68 37.02 -13.27 28.18
N ALA A 69 37.71 -14.27 28.74
CA ALA A 69 37.16 -15.33 29.60
C ALA A 69 36.65 -14.84 30.97
N ARG A 70 36.00 -13.67 31.05
CA ARG A 70 35.36 -13.14 32.26
C ARG A 70 33.92 -12.73 31.94
N GLU A 71 33.02 -13.59 32.42
CA GLU A 71 31.60 -13.34 32.69
C GLU A 71 30.65 -13.38 31.48
N ILE A 72 30.35 -14.61 31.02
CA ILE A 72 28.97 -14.91 30.63
C ILE A 72 28.07 -14.45 31.79
N PRO A 73 27.09 -13.56 31.56
CA PRO A 73 26.19 -13.12 32.63
C PRO A 73 25.59 -14.33 33.32
N SER A 74 25.59 -14.35 34.66
CA SER A 74 24.92 -15.43 35.39
C SER A 74 23.46 -15.51 34.92
N ALA A 75 22.89 -16.72 34.92
CA ALA A 75 21.51 -16.92 34.48
C ALA A 75 20.53 -15.99 35.22
N GLU A 76 20.78 -15.73 36.50
CA GLU A 76 20.01 -14.79 37.33
C GLU A 76 20.14 -13.33 36.87
N LEU A 77 21.36 -12.87 36.54
CA LEU A 77 21.57 -11.50 36.01
C LEU A 77 20.92 -11.31 34.65
N LEU A 78 20.93 -12.34 33.81
CA LEU A 78 20.26 -12.31 32.51
C LEU A 78 18.74 -12.25 32.69
N GLU A 79 18.19 -13.05 33.59
CA GLU A 79 16.76 -13.07 33.90
C GLU A 79 16.27 -11.71 34.42
N ASP A 80 17.00 -11.08 35.35
CA ASP A 80 16.66 -9.75 35.85
C ASP A 80 16.65 -8.69 34.74
N ARG A 81 17.68 -8.66 33.88
CA ARG A 81 17.73 -7.74 32.72
C ARG A 81 16.57 -7.97 31.75
N VAL A 82 16.18 -9.23 31.52
CA VAL A 82 15.01 -9.56 30.69
C VAL A 82 13.72 -9.04 31.32
N GLN A 83 13.54 -9.16 32.64
CA GLN A 83 12.37 -8.61 33.33
C GLN A 83 12.33 -7.09 33.25
N GLN A 84 13.47 -6.41 33.39
CA GLN A 84 13.58 -4.96 33.19
C GLN A 84 13.17 -4.55 31.76
N ALA A 85 13.64 -5.29 30.75
CA ALA A 85 13.28 -5.03 29.35
C ALA A 85 11.78 -5.24 29.09
N LEU A 86 11.19 -6.31 29.63
CA LEU A 86 9.75 -6.56 29.53
C LEU A 86 8.92 -5.49 30.24
N ALA A 87 9.36 -5.02 31.41
CA ALA A 87 8.71 -3.94 32.15
C ALA A 87 8.72 -2.63 31.36
N LEU A 88 9.88 -2.24 30.81
CA LEU A 88 10.02 -1.10 29.90
C LEU A 88 9.05 -1.20 28.71
N LEU A 89 9.02 -2.35 28.03
CA LEU A 89 8.16 -2.55 26.86
C LEU A 89 6.67 -2.46 27.22
N ARG A 90 6.26 -2.97 28.39
CA ARG A 90 4.88 -2.84 28.88
C ARG A 90 4.51 -1.38 29.18
N GLU A 91 5.40 -0.64 29.84
CA GLU A 91 5.18 0.77 30.16
C GLU A 91 5.05 1.63 28.90
N VAL A 92 5.99 1.46 27.96
CA VAL A 92 5.98 2.18 26.69
C VAL A 92 4.76 1.78 25.85
N GLY A 93 4.44 0.48 25.80
CA GLY A 93 3.25 -0.02 25.11
C GLY A 93 1.96 0.56 25.68
N SER A 94 1.81 0.58 27.01
CA SER A 94 0.65 1.17 27.69
C SER A 94 0.53 2.66 27.42
N THR A 95 1.66 3.38 27.38
CA THR A 95 1.68 4.81 27.08
C THR A 95 1.24 5.09 25.63
N TRP A 96 1.76 4.33 24.67
CA TRP A 96 1.38 4.51 23.27
C TRP A 96 -0.06 4.06 22.99
N GLN A 97 -0.55 3.05 23.72
CA GLN A 97 -1.94 2.62 23.64
C GLN A 97 -2.88 3.68 24.21
N SER A 98 -2.55 4.30 25.36
CA SER A 98 -3.39 5.37 25.92
C SER A 98 -3.45 6.60 25.02
N TRP A 99 -2.37 6.93 24.31
CA TRP A 99 -2.37 7.97 23.29
C TRP A 99 -3.26 7.62 22.09
N LEU A 100 -3.26 6.36 21.66
CA LEU A 100 -4.11 5.88 20.57
C LEU A 100 -5.60 5.91 20.97
N ASP A 101 -5.92 5.41 22.16
CA ASP A 101 -7.29 5.35 22.67
C ASP A 101 -7.86 6.73 22.97
N GLY A 102 -7.00 7.68 23.38
CA GLY A 102 -7.39 9.04 23.72
C GLY A 102 -7.15 10.08 22.62
N LEU A 103 -7.05 9.67 21.35
CA LEU A 103 -6.94 10.62 20.24
C LEU A 103 -8.11 11.63 20.21
N ASP A 104 -9.32 11.17 20.53
CA ASP A 104 -10.52 12.01 20.62
C ASP A 104 -10.59 12.86 21.89
N THR A 105 -9.82 12.51 22.92
CA THR A 105 -9.88 13.16 24.24
C THR A 105 -8.73 14.13 24.48
N GLY A 106 -7.92 14.43 23.46
CA GLY A 106 -6.89 15.47 23.51
C GLY A 106 -5.48 15.05 23.13
N PHE A 107 -5.23 13.78 22.77
CA PHE A 107 -3.89 13.36 22.34
C PHE A 107 -3.58 13.65 20.86
N PHE A 108 -4.60 13.93 20.03
CA PHE A 108 -4.38 14.20 18.61
C PHE A 108 -3.48 15.40 18.35
N GLU A 109 -3.80 16.58 18.91
CA GLU A 109 -3.05 17.81 18.66
C GLU A 109 -1.58 17.73 19.14
N PRO A 110 -1.27 17.28 20.37
CA PRO A 110 0.11 17.12 20.80
C PRO A 110 0.92 16.12 19.95
N LEU A 111 0.28 15.06 19.43
CA LEU A 111 0.93 14.12 18.52
C LEU A 111 1.18 14.73 17.13
N GLN A 112 0.22 15.52 16.64
CA GLN A 112 0.30 16.23 15.37
C GLN A 112 1.41 17.29 15.39
N THR A 113 1.51 18.07 16.46
CA THR A 113 2.55 19.11 16.62
C THR A 113 3.92 18.55 16.99
N HIS A 114 4.01 17.24 17.22
CA HIS A 114 5.18 16.51 17.71
C HIS A 114 5.63 16.87 19.13
N GLU A 115 4.78 17.52 19.93
CA GLU A 115 5.00 17.68 21.38
C GLU A 115 5.04 16.32 22.07
N LEU A 116 4.11 15.44 21.70
CA LEU A 116 4.19 14.01 21.99
C LEU A 116 4.74 13.26 20.79
N ARG A 117 5.69 12.36 21.03
CA ARG A 117 6.28 11.54 19.97
C ARG A 117 6.57 10.13 20.44
N ALA A 118 5.80 9.18 19.90
CA ALA A 118 6.09 7.77 20.05
C ALA A 118 7.35 7.42 19.25
N SER A 119 8.45 7.12 19.95
CA SER A 119 9.80 7.03 19.38
C SER A 119 10.52 5.76 19.82
N TRP A 120 10.71 4.84 18.87
CA TRP A 120 11.57 3.67 19.03
C TRP A 120 12.97 4.03 19.54
N LYS A 121 13.58 5.08 18.98
CA LYS A 121 14.97 5.44 19.30
C LYS A 121 15.14 5.88 20.75
N THR A 122 14.24 6.72 21.24
CA THR A 122 14.38 7.38 22.55
C THR A 122 13.70 6.62 23.67
N GLN A 123 12.53 6.01 23.41
CA GLN A 123 11.73 5.35 24.44
C GLN A 123 12.02 3.84 24.54
N ILE A 124 12.57 3.20 23.51
CA ILE A 124 12.84 1.75 23.54
C ILE A 124 14.33 1.45 23.34
N LEU A 125 14.92 1.79 22.19
CA LEU A 125 16.28 1.39 21.85
C LEU A 125 17.32 1.92 22.85
N LYS A 126 17.27 3.22 23.17
CA LYS A 126 18.24 3.82 24.11
C LYS A 126 18.14 3.21 25.52
N PRO A 127 16.95 3.04 26.12
CA PRO A 127 16.83 2.29 27.37
C PRO A 127 17.27 0.82 27.29
N LEU A 128 16.94 0.11 26.21
CA LEU A 128 17.40 -1.27 26.00
C LEU A 128 18.93 -1.36 25.92
N GLN A 129 19.61 -0.38 25.32
CA GLN A 129 21.07 -0.30 25.33
C GLN A 129 21.65 -0.07 26.73
N GLY A 130 20.91 0.59 27.61
CA GLY A 130 21.29 0.74 29.02
C GLY A 130 21.15 -0.57 29.80
N ILE A 131 20.05 -1.29 29.60
CA ILE A 131 19.76 -2.59 30.23
C ILE A 131 20.76 -3.65 29.75
N PHE A 132 21.02 -3.69 28.44
CA PHE A 132 21.89 -4.65 27.77
C PHE A 132 23.20 -3.99 27.34
N ASN A 133 24.01 -3.61 28.33
CA ASN A 133 25.35 -3.10 28.12
C ASN A 133 26.39 -4.24 28.01
N GLY A 134 27.44 -4.03 27.21
CA GLY A 134 28.55 -4.97 27.00
C GLY A 134 28.53 -5.67 25.62
N VAL A 135 29.69 -6.14 25.18
CA VAL A 135 29.90 -6.77 23.86
C VAL A 135 29.06 -8.05 23.72
N ALA A 136 28.90 -8.81 24.81
CA ALA A 136 28.08 -10.01 24.86
C ALA A 136 26.61 -9.80 24.43
N PHE A 137 26.06 -8.58 24.54
CA PHE A 137 24.66 -8.28 24.18
C PHE A 137 24.50 -7.60 22.82
N GLU A 138 25.58 -7.35 22.07
CA GLU A 138 25.49 -6.76 20.75
C GLU A 138 24.60 -7.56 19.78
N PRO A 139 24.65 -8.92 19.75
CA PRO A 139 23.76 -9.70 18.89
C PRO A 139 22.28 -9.56 19.26
N LEU A 140 21.96 -9.45 20.56
CA LEU A 140 20.60 -9.20 21.03
C LEU A 140 20.08 -7.83 20.59
N LEU A 141 20.90 -6.78 20.73
CA LEU A 141 20.54 -5.45 20.26
C LEU A 141 20.44 -5.38 18.73
N ALA A 142 21.28 -6.13 18.02
CA ALA A 142 21.18 -6.27 16.56
C ALA A 142 19.88 -6.95 16.16
N GLU A 143 19.45 -7.98 16.90
CA GLU A 143 18.18 -8.66 16.66
C GLU A 143 16.98 -7.75 16.93
N CYS A 144 17.01 -6.97 18.01
CA CYS A 144 15.99 -5.95 18.28
C CYS A 144 15.88 -4.93 17.11
N LYS A 145 17.02 -4.49 16.56
CA LYS A 145 17.06 -3.60 15.40
C LYS A 145 16.55 -4.28 14.12
N ARG A 146 16.80 -5.59 13.95
CA ARG A 146 16.29 -6.40 12.83
C ARG A 146 14.77 -6.48 12.89
N ILE A 147 14.20 -6.85 14.04
CA ILE A 147 12.75 -6.87 14.30
C ILE A 147 12.14 -5.50 14.02
N HIS A 148 12.75 -4.41 14.53
CA HIS A 148 12.28 -3.06 14.23
C HIS A 148 12.22 -2.77 12.73
N LYS A 149 13.25 -3.15 11.95
CA LYS A 149 13.24 -2.94 10.49
C LYS A 149 12.14 -3.77 9.81
N GLU A 150 11.93 -5.01 10.26
CA GLU A 150 10.90 -5.90 9.73
C GLU A 150 9.50 -5.33 9.96
N VAL A 151 9.19 -4.92 11.20
CA VAL A 151 7.90 -4.30 11.54
C VAL A 151 7.72 -2.96 10.81
N LEU A 152 8.77 -2.13 10.74
CA LEU A 152 8.72 -0.84 10.05
C LEU A 152 8.44 -0.99 8.54
N ARG A 153 8.90 -2.07 7.90
CA ARG A 153 8.62 -2.35 6.49
C ARG A 153 7.13 -2.54 6.22
N GLY A 154 6.35 -2.99 7.21
CA GLY A 154 4.89 -3.13 7.12
C GLY A 154 4.11 -1.85 7.45
N ARG A 155 4.78 -0.72 7.74
CA ARG A 155 4.10 0.52 8.12
C ARG A 155 3.37 1.14 6.93
N VAL A 156 2.06 1.27 7.06
CA VAL A 156 1.22 2.03 6.13
C VAL A 156 1.21 3.50 6.52
N TRP A 157 1.24 4.38 5.53
CA TRP A 157 1.04 5.82 5.69
C TRP A 157 0.47 6.40 4.39
N VAL A 158 -0.17 7.56 4.52
CA VAL A 158 -0.87 8.28 3.46
C VAL A 158 -0.08 9.52 3.11
N ALA A 159 0.26 9.66 1.83
CA ALA A 159 0.95 10.80 1.24
C ALA A 159 -0.01 11.61 0.38
N LEU A 160 -0.13 12.91 0.66
CA LEU A 160 -0.96 13.81 -0.13
C LEU A 160 -0.11 14.52 -1.20
N HIS A 161 -0.64 14.55 -2.42
CA HIS A 161 -0.19 15.41 -3.50
C HIS A 161 -1.42 16.08 -4.11
N MET A 162 -1.41 17.38 -4.38
CA MET A 162 -2.65 18.08 -4.71
C MET A 162 -2.49 19.08 -5.86
N HIS A 163 -3.53 19.17 -6.67
CA HIS A 163 -3.84 20.33 -7.49
C HIS A 163 -4.70 21.28 -6.64
N ALA A 164 -4.06 21.97 -5.70
CA ALA A 164 -4.78 22.74 -4.67
C ALA A 164 -5.74 23.80 -5.23
N GLY A 165 -5.53 24.26 -6.47
CA GLY A 165 -6.35 25.30 -7.11
C GLY A 165 -7.76 24.86 -7.54
N ASP A 166 -8.00 23.56 -7.74
CA ASP A 166 -9.30 23.02 -8.14
C ASP A 166 -9.86 21.96 -7.17
N GLY A 167 -9.17 21.76 -6.04
CA GLY A 167 -9.60 20.86 -4.97
C GLY A 167 -9.27 19.39 -5.21
N ASN A 168 -8.57 19.05 -6.30
CA ASN A 168 -8.17 17.67 -6.57
C ASN A 168 -6.97 17.26 -5.71
N VAL A 169 -7.16 16.19 -4.93
CA VAL A 169 -6.17 15.64 -4.00
C VAL A 169 -5.89 14.19 -4.35
N HIS A 170 -4.65 13.93 -4.75
CA HIS A 170 -4.10 12.59 -4.92
C HIS A 170 -3.66 12.03 -3.57
N THR A 171 -4.41 11.06 -3.08
CA THR A 171 -4.14 10.37 -1.83
C THR A 171 -3.40 9.07 -2.11
N ASN A 172 -2.09 9.06 -1.89
CA ASN A 172 -1.21 7.94 -2.25
C ASN A 172 -0.85 7.11 -1.01
N ILE A 173 -0.96 5.79 -1.11
CA ILE A 173 -0.57 4.86 -0.05
C ILE A 173 0.50 3.92 -0.60
N PRO A 174 1.78 4.09 -0.23
CA PRO A 174 2.84 3.15 -0.62
C PRO A 174 2.63 1.80 0.05
N VAL A 175 2.67 0.71 -0.73
CA VAL A 175 2.47 -0.66 -0.26
C VAL A 175 3.50 -1.62 -0.84
N ASN A 176 3.82 -2.66 -0.08
CA ASN A 176 4.60 -3.79 -0.57
C ASN A 176 3.64 -4.91 -0.95
N SER A 177 3.68 -5.34 -2.22
CA SER A 177 2.78 -6.39 -2.71
C SER A 177 3.02 -7.76 -2.06
N ASP A 178 4.20 -7.98 -1.48
CA ASP A 178 4.57 -9.19 -0.76
C ASP A 178 4.15 -9.19 0.72
N ASN A 179 3.49 -8.13 1.21
CA ASN A 179 3.00 -8.04 2.58
C ASN A 179 1.48 -7.94 2.63
N TYR A 180 0.82 -9.09 2.82
CA TYR A 180 -0.64 -9.19 2.84
C TYR A 180 -1.29 -8.36 3.96
N GLN A 181 -0.71 -8.37 5.17
CA GLN A 181 -1.23 -7.57 6.29
C GLN A 181 -1.16 -6.06 6.01
N MET A 182 -0.08 -5.61 5.37
CA MET A 182 0.06 -4.23 4.92
C MET A 182 -1.01 -3.86 3.89
N LEU A 183 -1.31 -4.75 2.94
CA LEU A 183 -2.37 -4.52 1.96
C LEU A 183 -3.75 -4.41 2.62
N GLN A 184 -4.08 -5.31 3.55
CA GLN A 184 -5.34 -5.23 4.31
C GLN A 184 -5.47 -3.93 5.09
N THR A 185 -4.38 -3.52 5.75
CA THR A 185 -4.32 -2.24 6.48
C THR A 185 -4.50 -1.05 5.52
N ALA A 186 -3.89 -1.10 4.33
CA ALA A 186 -4.04 -0.07 3.31
C ALA A 186 -5.48 0.00 2.78
N HIS A 187 -6.14 -1.14 2.52
CA HIS A 187 -7.55 -1.17 2.10
C HIS A 187 -8.47 -0.57 3.17
N ALA A 188 -8.27 -0.89 4.45
CA ALA A 188 -9.02 -0.27 5.54
C ALA A 188 -8.78 1.26 5.60
N ALA A 189 -7.55 1.71 5.38
CA ALA A 189 -7.23 3.14 5.30
C ALA A 189 -7.93 3.81 4.12
N VAL A 190 -7.99 3.18 2.94
CA VAL A 190 -8.73 3.67 1.77
C VAL A 190 -10.21 3.88 2.11
N ALA A 191 -10.87 2.90 2.72
CA ALA A 191 -12.29 3.02 3.08
C ALA A 191 -12.55 4.22 4.01
N ARG A 192 -11.64 4.45 4.97
CA ARG A 192 -11.71 5.61 5.87
C ARG A 192 -11.49 6.94 5.14
N ILE A 193 -10.54 6.99 4.21
CA ILE A 193 -10.28 8.17 3.36
C ILE A 193 -11.51 8.51 2.52
N MET A 194 -12.15 7.50 1.92
CA MET A 194 -13.36 7.70 1.11
C MET A 194 -14.53 8.22 1.95
N THR A 195 -14.70 7.66 3.15
CA THR A 195 -15.72 8.12 4.11
C THR A 195 -15.45 9.56 4.53
N LEU A 196 -14.20 9.91 4.82
CA LEU A 196 -13.78 11.27 5.15
C LEU A 196 -14.08 12.23 4.01
N ALA A 197 -13.68 11.91 2.77
CA ALA A 197 -13.93 12.75 1.61
C ALA A 197 -15.43 13.06 1.43
N ARG A 198 -16.30 12.05 1.57
CA ARG A 198 -17.76 12.23 1.51
C ARG A 198 -18.31 13.09 2.64
N SER A 199 -17.80 12.92 3.87
CA SER A 199 -18.25 13.71 5.03
C SER A 199 -17.92 15.20 4.91
N LEU A 200 -16.99 15.56 4.02
CA LEU A 200 -16.58 16.93 3.72
C LEU A 200 -17.22 17.46 2.44
N ASP A 201 -18.33 16.85 1.99
CA ASP A 201 -19.02 17.18 0.74
C ASP A 201 -18.14 17.03 -0.51
N GLY A 202 -17.10 16.20 -0.42
CA GLY A 202 -16.21 15.86 -1.52
C GLY A 202 -16.73 14.72 -2.40
N VAL A 203 -16.05 14.51 -3.53
CA VAL A 203 -16.37 13.43 -4.48
C VAL A 203 -15.21 12.45 -4.64
N ILE A 204 -15.57 11.18 -4.88
CA ILE A 204 -14.66 10.03 -4.91
C ILE A 204 -13.92 9.88 -6.26
N SER A 205 -14.22 10.77 -7.22
CA SER A 205 -13.52 10.87 -8.50
C SER A 205 -12.98 12.27 -8.71
N GLY A 206 -11.68 12.37 -8.95
CA GLY A 206 -11.04 13.54 -9.55
C GLY A 206 -10.63 13.25 -11.00
N GLU A 207 -9.34 13.37 -11.27
CA GLU A 207 -8.72 13.16 -12.59
C GLU A 207 -8.72 11.69 -13.04
N HIS A 208 -8.46 10.78 -12.10
CA HIS A 208 -8.42 9.34 -12.40
C HIS A 208 -9.81 8.69 -12.29
N GLY A 209 -10.08 7.73 -13.19
CA GLY A 209 -11.35 7.00 -13.23
C GLY A 209 -11.60 6.14 -11.99
N ILE A 210 -12.88 5.87 -11.73
CA ILE A 210 -13.39 5.07 -10.59
C ILE A 210 -12.83 3.64 -10.57
N GLY A 211 -12.71 2.99 -11.73
CA GLY A 211 -12.26 1.60 -11.81
C GLY A 211 -13.12 0.64 -10.97
N ILE A 212 -12.58 -0.56 -10.71
CA ILE A 212 -13.26 -1.58 -9.88
C ILE A 212 -13.10 -1.26 -8.38
N THR A 213 -11.98 -0.66 -7.99
CA THR A 213 -11.63 -0.41 -6.59
C THR A 213 -12.41 0.72 -5.93
N LYS A 214 -12.96 1.67 -6.70
CA LYS A 214 -13.77 2.77 -6.13
C LYS A 214 -15.27 2.58 -6.28
N LEU A 215 -15.69 1.57 -7.04
CA LEU A 215 -17.11 1.35 -7.35
C LEU A 215 -17.94 1.09 -6.09
N GLU A 216 -17.37 0.44 -5.08
CA GLU A 216 -18.01 0.17 -3.80
C GLU A 216 -18.40 1.45 -3.04
N PHE A 217 -17.69 2.57 -3.27
CA PHE A 217 -17.93 3.83 -2.59
C PHE A 217 -18.85 4.80 -3.36
N LEU A 218 -19.29 4.45 -4.57
CA LEU A 218 -20.29 5.21 -5.29
C LEU A 218 -21.71 4.89 -4.79
N THR A 219 -22.61 5.85 -4.87
CA THR A 219 -24.03 5.62 -4.61
C THR A 219 -24.73 5.04 -5.83
N ASP A 220 -25.88 4.40 -5.62
CA ASP A 220 -26.67 3.87 -6.73
C ASP A 220 -27.21 5.01 -7.62
N ASP A 221 -27.49 6.18 -7.05
CA ASP A 221 -27.89 7.38 -7.79
C ASP A 221 -26.78 7.89 -8.73
N GLU A 222 -25.53 7.90 -8.27
CA GLU A 222 -24.37 8.26 -9.10
C GLU A 222 -24.18 7.28 -10.27
N LEU A 223 -24.54 6.01 -10.07
CA LEU A 223 -24.43 4.95 -11.08
C LEU A 223 -25.67 4.81 -11.98
N ALA A 224 -26.81 5.40 -11.60
CA ALA A 224 -28.10 5.18 -12.26
C ALA A 224 -28.07 5.54 -13.75
N ASN A 225 -27.53 6.71 -14.09
CA ASN A 225 -27.44 7.19 -15.48
C ASN A 225 -26.53 6.29 -16.33
N PHE A 226 -25.39 5.89 -15.79
CA PHE A 226 -24.47 4.97 -16.47
C PHE A 226 -25.12 3.60 -16.70
N THR A 227 -25.77 3.06 -15.67
CA THR A 227 -26.44 1.76 -15.71
C THR A 227 -27.58 1.76 -16.72
N ALA A 228 -28.42 2.80 -16.72
CA ALA A 228 -29.52 2.96 -17.67
C ALA A 228 -29.01 3.09 -19.11
N TYR A 229 -27.96 3.89 -19.34
CA TYR A 229 -27.33 4.01 -20.65
C TYR A 229 -26.77 2.67 -21.12
N LYS A 230 -26.02 1.97 -20.27
CA LYS A 230 -25.40 0.67 -20.57
C LYS A 230 -26.45 -0.37 -20.94
N LYS A 231 -27.54 -0.45 -20.19
CA LYS A 231 -28.66 -1.37 -20.48
C LYS A 231 -29.34 -1.06 -21.81
N ARG A 232 -29.42 0.22 -22.21
CA ARG A 232 -29.99 0.64 -23.49
C ARG A 232 -29.11 0.27 -24.68
N VAL A 233 -27.78 0.44 -24.56
CA VAL A 233 -26.84 0.25 -25.68
C VAL A 233 -26.26 -1.15 -25.78
N ASP A 234 -26.29 -1.92 -24.69
CA ASP A 234 -25.80 -3.29 -24.62
C ASP A 234 -26.76 -4.17 -23.79
N PRO A 235 -27.99 -4.39 -24.27
CA PRO A 235 -29.02 -5.11 -23.53
C PRO A 235 -28.65 -6.57 -23.23
N GLU A 236 -27.76 -7.16 -24.04
CA GLU A 236 -27.28 -8.53 -23.88
C GLU A 236 -25.98 -8.61 -23.07
N GLY A 237 -25.39 -7.48 -22.67
CA GLY A 237 -24.18 -7.43 -21.84
C GLY A 237 -22.91 -7.97 -22.54
N ARG A 238 -22.80 -7.82 -23.86
CA ARG A 238 -21.68 -8.34 -24.66
C ARG A 238 -20.38 -7.58 -24.42
N PHE A 239 -20.43 -6.31 -24.05
CA PHE A 239 -19.25 -5.48 -23.82
C PHE A 239 -18.86 -5.44 -22.35
N ASN A 240 -17.84 -6.22 -21.98
CA ASN A 240 -17.22 -6.22 -20.65
C ASN A 240 -18.25 -6.47 -19.53
N LYS A 241 -18.93 -7.63 -19.61
CA LYS A 241 -20.05 -8.02 -18.75
C LYS A 241 -19.71 -7.87 -17.27
N GLY A 242 -20.64 -7.30 -16.51
CA GLY A 242 -20.48 -7.07 -15.07
C GLY A 242 -19.58 -5.87 -14.72
N LYS A 243 -18.76 -5.33 -15.63
CA LYS A 243 -17.84 -4.25 -15.28
C LYS A 243 -18.56 -2.94 -14.95
N LEU A 244 -18.20 -2.34 -13.80
CA LEU A 244 -18.80 -1.11 -13.26
C LEU A 244 -20.31 -1.20 -13.01
N LEU A 245 -20.84 -2.42 -12.83
CA LEU A 245 -22.25 -2.67 -12.54
C LEU A 245 -22.38 -3.41 -11.21
N ARG A 246 -23.37 -3.01 -10.41
CA ARG A 246 -23.74 -3.70 -9.17
C ARG A 246 -24.69 -4.85 -9.49
N ASP A 247 -24.18 -5.88 -10.16
CA ASP A 247 -24.91 -7.12 -10.45
C ASP A 247 -24.54 -8.19 -9.41
N ALA A 248 -25.52 -8.71 -8.70
CA ALA A 248 -25.30 -9.78 -7.73
C ALA A 248 -24.78 -11.08 -8.37
N ALA A 249 -25.14 -11.34 -9.64
CA ALA A 249 -24.67 -12.51 -10.38
C ALA A 249 -23.25 -12.32 -10.93
N HIS A 250 -22.83 -11.08 -11.21
CA HIS A 250 -21.50 -10.75 -11.74
C HIS A 250 -20.94 -9.53 -10.99
N PRO A 251 -20.46 -9.73 -9.75
CA PRO A 251 -20.00 -8.61 -8.94
C PRO A 251 -18.78 -7.93 -9.58
N ALA A 252 -18.87 -6.61 -9.70
CA ALA A 252 -17.81 -5.75 -10.21
C ALA A 252 -16.77 -5.42 -9.13
N ASP A 253 -16.14 -6.45 -8.58
CA ASP A 253 -15.06 -6.33 -7.60
C ASP A 253 -13.84 -7.17 -8.01
N LEU A 254 -12.86 -7.26 -7.12
CA LEU A 254 -11.61 -7.98 -7.39
C LEU A 254 -11.76 -9.51 -7.39
N ARG A 255 -12.91 -10.09 -7.01
CA ARG A 255 -13.09 -11.55 -6.95
C ARG A 255 -12.95 -12.23 -8.31
N ASN A 256 -13.40 -11.55 -9.36
CA ASN A 256 -13.32 -12.03 -10.74
C ASN A 256 -12.27 -11.28 -11.56
N ALA A 257 -11.40 -10.49 -10.90
CA ALA A 257 -10.34 -9.78 -11.59
C ALA A 257 -9.24 -10.78 -11.96
N TYR A 258 -9.11 -11.09 -13.24
CA TYR A 258 -7.92 -11.76 -13.74
C TYR A 258 -6.74 -10.79 -13.69
N THR A 259 -5.78 -11.08 -12.83
CA THR A 259 -4.47 -10.44 -12.84
C THR A 259 -3.44 -11.52 -13.14
N PRO A 260 -2.57 -11.35 -14.16
CA PRO A 260 -1.43 -12.25 -14.32
C PRO A 260 -0.65 -12.26 -13.01
N SER A 261 -0.51 -13.44 -12.41
CA SER A 261 0.13 -13.56 -11.10
C SER A 261 1.62 -13.25 -11.27
N PHE A 262 2.12 -12.25 -10.56
CA PHE A 262 3.57 -12.00 -10.50
C PHE A 262 4.37 -13.22 -9.99
N GLY A 263 3.72 -14.16 -9.28
CA GLY A 263 4.31 -15.44 -8.88
C GLY A 263 4.41 -16.46 -10.02
N LEU A 264 3.67 -16.26 -11.11
CA LEU A 264 3.78 -17.02 -12.36
C LEU A 264 4.74 -16.39 -13.36
N MET A 265 5.40 -15.25 -13.07
CA MET A 265 6.35 -14.61 -13.99
C MET A 265 7.40 -15.57 -14.56
N GLY A 266 7.84 -16.58 -13.79
CA GLY A 266 8.73 -17.63 -14.29
C GLY A 266 8.10 -18.48 -15.39
N HIS A 267 6.87 -18.96 -15.20
CA HIS A 267 6.11 -19.72 -16.19
C HIS A 267 5.62 -18.86 -17.36
N GLU A 268 5.19 -17.62 -17.10
CA GLU A 268 4.83 -16.63 -18.10
C GLU A 268 6.04 -16.25 -18.96
N SER A 269 7.23 -16.12 -18.37
CA SER A 269 8.47 -15.86 -19.13
C SER A 269 8.81 -17.02 -20.07
N LEU A 270 8.56 -18.26 -19.66
CA LEU A 270 8.73 -19.44 -20.53
C LEU A 270 7.71 -19.47 -21.67
N ILE A 271 6.44 -19.13 -21.39
CA ILE A 271 5.39 -19.00 -22.41
C ILE A 271 5.71 -17.85 -23.37
N MET A 272 6.18 -16.70 -22.86
CA MET A 272 6.60 -15.53 -23.65
C MET A 272 7.90 -15.75 -24.43
N GLN A 273 8.81 -16.61 -23.96
CA GLN A 273 10.02 -17.02 -24.69
C GLN A 273 9.72 -18.04 -25.78
N GLN A 274 8.72 -18.89 -25.59
CA GLN A 274 8.28 -19.90 -26.56
C GLN A 274 7.26 -19.36 -27.58
N SER A 275 6.82 -18.11 -27.45
CA SER A 275 5.91 -17.43 -28.37
C SER A 275 6.53 -16.12 -28.88
N ASP A 276 6.15 -15.65 -30.06
CA ASP A 276 6.61 -14.35 -30.61
C ASP A 276 6.10 -13.13 -29.81
N ILE A 277 5.40 -13.36 -28.71
CA ILE A 277 4.83 -12.34 -27.81
C ILE A 277 5.93 -11.55 -27.11
N GLY A 278 7.08 -12.16 -26.82
CA GLY A 278 8.24 -11.43 -26.30
C GLY A 278 8.64 -10.26 -27.20
N ALA A 279 8.74 -10.50 -28.51
CA ALA A 279 9.07 -9.47 -29.50
C ALA A 279 7.99 -8.39 -29.61
N ILE A 280 6.71 -8.78 -29.52
CA ILE A 280 5.57 -7.84 -29.54
C ILE A 280 5.57 -6.96 -28.29
N SER A 281 5.73 -7.55 -27.10
CA SER A 281 5.83 -6.82 -25.82
C SER A 281 7.03 -5.87 -25.82
N ASP A 282 8.20 -6.34 -26.24
CA ASP A 282 9.41 -5.53 -26.36
C ASP A 282 9.24 -4.34 -27.31
N SER A 283 8.45 -4.51 -28.37
CA SER A 283 8.16 -3.42 -29.32
C SER A 283 7.31 -2.28 -28.73
N ILE A 284 6.60 -2.52 -27.61
CA ILE A 284 5.69 -1.55 -26.98
C ILE A 284 6.07 -1.17 -25.54
N LYS A 285 6.95 -1.93 -24.86
CA LYS A 285 7.25 -1.76 -23.43
C LYS A 285 7.84 -0.41 -23.06
N ASP A 286 8.63 0.17 -23.96
CA ASP A 286 9.26 1.49 -23.76
C ASP A 286 8.27 2.64 -24.01
N CYS A 287 7.03 2.33 -24.40
CA CYS A 287 6.01 3.35 -24.59
C CYS A 287 5.50 3.86 -23.23
N LEU A 288 5.83 5.11 -22.91
CA LEU A 288 5.37 5.82 -21.70
C LEU A 288 3.87 6.18 -21.70
N ARG A 289 3.07 5.56 -22.59
CA ARG A 289 1.60 5.75 -22.71
C ARG A 289 1.14 7.21 -22.87
N CYS A 290 2.05 8.13 -23.20
CA CYS A 290 1.78 9.57 -23.27
C CYS A 290 1.28 10.06 -24.65
N GLY A 291 1.19 9.17 -25.64
CA GLY A 291 0.77 9.52 -27.01
C GLY A 291 1.83 10.30 -27.82
N LYS A 292 3.02 10.60 -27.27
CA LYS A 292 4.13 11.19 -28.02
C LYS A 292 5.13 10.12 -28.45
N CYS A 293 5.10 9.74 -29.73
CA CYS A 293 6.21 9.02 -30.35
C CYS A 293 6.63 9.76 -31.62
N LYS A 294 7.77 10.48 -31.51
CA LYS A 294 8.49 11.34 -32.49
C LYS A 294 8.09 12.82 -32.65
N PRO A 295 9.07 13.72 -32.88
CA PRO A 295 8.92 15.17 -32.80
C PRO A 295 8.26 15.76 -34.04
N VAL A 296 6.94 15.57 -34.13
CA VAL A 296 5.90 16.45 -34.72
C VAL A 296 4.57 15.69 -34.56
N CYS A 297 4.09 15.57 -33.32
CA CYS A 297 2.85 14.86 -33.06
C CYS A 297 1.66 15.82 -33.26
N ALA A 298 1.01 15.75 -34.43
CA ALA A 298 -0.30 16.33 -34.69
C ALA A 298 -1.37 15.43 -34.05
N THR A 299 -1.49 15.46 -32.72
CA THR A 299 -2.36 14.53 -31.95
C THR A 299 -3.84 14.92 -31.97
N HIS A 300 -4.37 15.32 -33.12
CA HIS A 300 -5.78 15.16 -33.44
C HIS A 300 -5.95 15.34 -34.95
N VAL A 301 -6.24 14.27 -35.68
CA VAL A 301 -6.94 14.39 -36.96
C VAL A 301 -8.40 14.17 -36.60
N PRO A 302 -9.24 15.22 -36.50
CA PRO A 302 -10.58 15.14 -35.90
C PRO A 302 -11.53 14.15 -36.60
N ARG A 303 -11.16 13.69 -37.80
CA ARG A 303 -11.94 12.78 -38.63
C ARG A 303 -11.36 11.36 -38.74
N ALA A 304 -10.23 11.07 -38.11
CA ALA A 304 -9.62 9.74 -38.19
C ALA A 304 -10.25 8.78 -37.16
N ASN A 305 -10.54 7.54 -37.59
CA ASN A 305 -11.19 6.52 -36.77
C ASN A 305 -10.29 6.03 -35.60
N LEU A 306 -10.88 5.24 -34.70
CA LEU A 306 -10.25 4.73 -33.48
C LEU A 306 -8.88 4.04 -33.70
N LEU A 307 -8.64 3.51 -34.91
CA LEU A 307 -7.42 2.80 -35.30
C LEU A 307 -6.21 3.72 -35.46
N TYR A 308 -6.38 5.03 -35.54
CA TYR A 308 -5.27 5.98 -35.75
C TYR A 308 -4.57 6.42 -34.47
N SER A 309 -5.19 6.21 -33.30
CA SER A 309 -4.60 6.61 -32.02
C SER A 309 -3.49 5.62 -31.60
N PRO A 310 -2.23 6.06 -31.45
CA PRO A 310 -1.16 5.21 -30.95
C PRO A 310 -1.49 4.60 -29.59
N ARG A 311 -2.18 5.36 -28.71
CA ARG A 311 -2.65 4.87 -27.41
C ARG A 311 -3.59 3.68 -27.56
N ASN A 312 -4.52 3.74 -28.51
CA ASN A 312 -5.48 2.65 -28.74
C ASN A 312 -4.80 1.40 -29.30
N LYS A 313 -3.82 1.56 -30.20
CA LYS A 313 -3.04 0.42 -30.73
C LYS A 313 -2.29 -0.29 -29.60
N ILE A 314 -1.64 0.47 -28.72
CA ILE A 314 -0.91 -0.08 -27.57
C ILE A 314 -1.87 -0.79 -26.59
N LEU A 315 -3.02 -0.18 -26.30
CA LEU A 315 -4.05 -0.81 -25.48
C LEU A 315 -4.55 -2.11 -26.11
N ALA A 316 -4.85 -2.11 -27.41
CA ALA A 316 -5.29 -3.29 -28.14
C ALA A 316 -4.22 -4.40 -28.12
N THR A 317 -2.95 -4.08 -28.38
CA THR A 317 -1.86 -5.05 -28.28
C THR A 317 -1.71 -5.60 -26.87
N SER A 318 -1.79 -4.75 -25.84
CA SER A 318 -1.71 -5.19 -24.44
C SER A 318 -2.85 -6.15 -24.08
N LEU A 319 -4.09 -5.83 -24.49
CA LEU A 319 -5.25 -6.68 -24.28
C LEU A 319 -5.15 -8.02 -25.03
N LEU A 320 -4.57 -8.03 -26.23
CA LEU A 320 -4.33 -9.27 -26.98
C LEU A 320 -3.29 -10.16 -26.28
N VAL A 321 -2.23 -9.56 -25.73
CA VAL A 321 -1.22 -10.29 -24.94
C VAL A 321 -1.85 -10.86 -23.66
N GLU A 322 -2.65 -10.06 -22.94
CA GLU A 322 -3.38 -10.52 -21.76
C GLU A 322 -4.35 -11.66 -22.08
N ALA A 323 -5.12 -11.56 -23.18
CA ALA A 323 -6.03 -12.61 -23.60
C ALA A 323 -5.31 -13.91 -23.98
N PHE A 324 -4.15 -13.81 -24.64
CA PHE A 324 -3.33 -14.98 -24.93
C PHE A 324 -2.78 -15.63 -23.67
N LEU A 325 -2.24 -14.83 -22.73
CA LEU A 325 -1.75 -15.34 -21.45
C LEU A 325 -2.88 -16.02 -20.66
N TYR A 326 -4.07 -15.41 -20.63
CA TYR A 326 -5.26 -16.00 -20.02
C TYR A 326 -5.59 -17.37 -20.63
N GLU A 327 -5.66 -17.46 -21.97
CA GLU A 327 -5.94 -18.71 -22.67
C GLU A 327 -4.88 -19.78 -22.36
N GLU A 328 -3.59 -19.44 -22.43
CA GLU A 328 -2.52 -20.40 -22.14
C GLU A 328 -2.51 -20.84 -20.68
N GLN A 329 -2.83 -19.96 -19.74
CA GLN A 329 -2.88 -20.31 -18.32
C GLN A 329 -4.10 -21.15 -17.96
N THR A 330 -5.28 -20.80 -18.48
CA THR A 330 -6.54 -21.50 -18.15
C THR A 330 -6.67 -22.82 -18.92
N ARG A 331 -6.32 -22.85 -20.21
CA ARG A 331 -6.38 -24.07 -21.03
C ARG A 331 -5.40 -25.14 -20.56
N ARG A 332 -4.23 -24.75 -20.04
CA ARG A 332 -3.22 -25.68 -19.52
C ARG A 332 -3.37 -25.97 -18.03
N GLY A 333 -4.41 -25.43 -17.37
CA GLY A 333 -4.69 -25.65 -15.94
C GLY A 333 -3.63 -25.05 -15.00
N VAL A 334 -2.88 -24.05 -15.45
CA VAL A 334 -1.87 -23.33 -14.65
C VAL A 334 -2.53 -22.31 -13.73
N SER A 335 -3.59 -21.66 -14.19
CA SER A 335 -4.49 -20.82 -13.40
C SER A 335 -5.89 -21.42 -13.47
N ILE A 336 -6.55 -21.58 -12.32
CA ILE A 336 -7.92 -22.13 -12.21
C ILE A 336 -8.94 -21.05 -12.49
#